data_AF-A0A644Y7D3-F1
#
_entry.id   AF-A0A644Y7D3-F1
#
_cell.length_a   1.000
_cell.length_b   1.000
_cell.length_c   1.000
_cell.angle_alpha   90.00
_cell.angle_beta   90.00
_cell.angle_gamma   90.00
#
_symmetry.space_group_name_H-M   'P 1'
#
loop_
_entity.id
_entity.type
_entity.pdbx_description
1 polymer ?
#
loop_
_entity_poly.entity_id
_entity_poly.type
_entity_poly.pdbx_seq_one_letter_code
_entity_poly.pdbx_strand_id
1 'polypeptide(L)' 'MKTTVRKLDGLPIEEPILDDEGQRRQRELADLAVKEYEETGTLTGGRLNEKVVAYETDIADHLVDE' A
#
# COMPACT_ATOMS: atom_id res chain seq x y z
N MET A 1 -2.78 -0.90 15.61
CA MET A 1 -1.91 -0.28 14.59
C MET A 1 -2.02 1.22 14.76
N LYS A 2 -0.89 1.93 14.94
CA LYS A 2 -0.89 3.40 14.90
C LYS A 2 -1.01 3.83 13.44
N THR A 3 -2.04 4.62 13.14
CA THR A 3 -2.32 5.15 11.80
C THR A 3 -2.32 6.68 11.86
N THR A 4 -1.83 7.32 10.82
CA THR A 4 -2.03 8.75 10.58
C THR A 4 -3.28 8.95 9.75
N VAL A 5 -4.01 10.04 9.96
CA VAL A 5 -5.18 10.39 9.16
C VAL A 5 -4.77 11.45 8.14
N ARG A 6 -4.76 11.08 6.85
CA ARG A 6 -4.67 12.06 5.77
C ARG A 6 -6.03 12.28 5.11
N LYS A 7 -6.18 13.40 4.41
CA LYS A 7 -7.38 13.69 3.61
C LYS A 7 -7.09 13.43 2.14
N LEU A 8 -7.87 12.56 1.51
CA LEU A 8 -7.89 12.36 0.06
C LEU A 8 -9.26 12.83 -0.45
N ASP A 9 -9.29 13.87 -1.28
CA ASP A 9 -10.54 14.48 -1.78
C ASP A 9 -11.57 14.81 -0.67
N GLY A 10 -11.07 15.20 0.50
CA GLY A 10 -11.89 15.52 1.67
C GLY A 10 -12.30 14.29 2.50
N LEU A 11 -12.04 13.07 2.03
CA LEU A 11 -12.27 11.83 2.78
C LEU A 11 -11.09 11.55 3.70
N PRO A 12 -11.32 11.32 5.02
CA PRO A 12 -10.28 10.88 5.92
C PRO A 12 -9.88 9.44 5.59
N ILE A 13 -8.59 9.22 5.42
CA ILE A 13 -8.00 7.89 5.19
C ILE A 13 -6.94 7.67 6.27
N GLU A 14 -7.06 6.53 6.95
CA GLU A 14 -6.06 6.04 7.87
C GLU A 14 -4.94 5.34 7.09
N GLU A 15 -3.70 5.75 7.34
CA GLU A 15 -2.52 5.12 6.76
C GLU A 15 -1.52 4.74 7.86
N PRO A 16 -0.88 3.57 7.77
CA PRO A 16 0.15 3.18 8.71
C PRO A 16 1.34 4.14 8.62
N ILE A 17 1.97 4.42 9.76
CA ILE A 17 3.26 5.10 9.79
C ILE A 17 4.34 4.05 9.60
N LEU A 18 5.04 4.14 8.47
CA LEU A 18 6.03 3.16 8.04
C LEU A 18 7.44 3.74 8.04
N ASP A 19 8.44 2.89 8.25
CA ASP A 19 9.84 3.20 8.00
C ASP A 19 10.09 3.42 6.49
N ASP A 20 11.30 3.85 6.13
CA ASP A 20 11.64 4.16 4.73
C ASP A 20 11.44 2.97 3.78
N GLU A 21 11.68 1.75 4.26
CA GLU A 21 11.51 0.53 3.46
C GLU A 21 10.04 0.18 3.28
N GLY A 22 9.23 0.27 4.33
CA GLY A 22 7.79 0.10 4.27
C GLY A 22 7.14 1.11 3.33
N GLN A 23 7.55 2.38 3.39
CA GLN A 23 7.08 3.42 2.47
C GLN A 23 7.46 3.12 1.02
N ARG A 24 8.68 2.66 0.77
CA ARG A 24 9.13 2.26 -0.57
C ARG A 24 8.27 1.12 -1.12
N ARG A 25 8.03 0.08 -0.33
CA ARG A 25 7.20 -1.07 -0.72
C ARG A 25 5.76 -0.68 -0.99
N GLN A 26 5.19 0.18 -0.14
CA GLN A 26 3.83 0.69 -0.33
C GLN A 26 3.71 1.47 -1.64
N ARG A 27 4.71 2.30 -1.98
CA ARG A 27 4.74 3.02 -3.26
C ARG A 27 4.86 2.06 -4.45
N GLU A 28 5.76 1.08 -4.39
CA GLU A 28 5.90 0.08 -5.47
C GLU A 28 4.60 -0.70 -5.72
N LEU A 29 3.86 -1.03 -4.66
CA LEU A 29 2.57 -1.71 -4.77
C LEU A 29 1.52 -0.79 -5.40
N ALA A 30 1.45 0.47 -4.97
CA ALA A 30 0.53 1.46 -5.52
C ALA A 30 0.78 1.70 -7.01
N ASP A 31 2.05 1.85 -7.41
CA ASP A 31 2.44 2.03 -8.81
C ASP A 31 2.06 0.81 -9.67
N LEU A 32 2.22 -0.41 -9.13
CA LEU A 32 1.80 -1.63 -9.80
C LEU A 32 0.27 -1.68 -9.97
N ALA A 33 -0.49 -1.32 -8.93
CA ALA A 33 -1.95 -1.32 -8.97
C ALA A 33 -2.49 -0.33 -10.01
N VAL A 34 -1.96 0.90 -10.04
CA VAL A 34 -2.32 1.91 -11.05
C VAL A 34 -2.03 1.37 -12.45
N LYS A 35 -0.82 0.84 -12.66
CA LYS A 35 -0.42 0.30 -13.95
C LYS A 35 -1.33 -0.84 -14.43
N GLU A 36 -1.64 -1.80 -13.56
CA GLU A 36 -2.52 -2.93 -13.93
C GLU A 36 -3.93 -2.45 -14.28
N TYR A 37 -4.45 -1.48 -13.53
CA TYR A 37 -5.75 -0.90 -13.81
C TYR A 37 -5.76 -0.13 -15.13
N GLU A 38 -4.73 0.65 -15.43
CA GLU A 38 -4.59 1.35 -16.70
C GLU A 38 -4.51 0.39 -17.90
N GLU A 39 -3.82 -0.75 -17.74
CA GLU A 39 -3.62 -1.74 -18.81
C GLU A 39 -4.84 -2.65 -19.02
N THR A 40 -5.54 -3.03 -17.95
CA THR A 40 -6.57 -4.08 -17.99
C THR A 40 -7.97 -3.60 -17.63
N GLY A 41 -8.09 -2.44 -16.99
CA GLY A 41 -9.34 -1.96 -16.37
C GLY A 41 -9.75 -2.75 -15.12
N THR A 42 -8.89 -3.64 -14.61
CA THR A 42 -9.18 -4.51 -13.46
C THR A 42 -7.99 -4.59 -12.50
N LEU A 43 -8.22 -5.09 -11.28
CA LEU A 43 -7.22 -5.30 -10.23
C LEU A 43 -7.24 -6.76 -9.77
N THR A 44 -7.13 -7.70 -10.71
CA THR A 44 -7.27 -9.14 -10.45
C THR A 44 -6.09 -9.97 -10.97
N GLY A 45 -5.06 -9.31 -11.49
CA GLY A 45 -3.85 -9.91 -12.00
C GLY A 45 -3.09 -10.65 -10.91
N GLY A 46 -2.59 -11.85 -11.26
CA GLY A 46 -1.86 -12.70 -10.33
C GLY A 46 -0.64 -12.01 -9.71
N ARG A 47 0.07 -11.20 -10.50
CA ARG A 47 1.25 -10.46 -10.03
C ARG A 47 0.92 -9.42 -8.97
N LEU A 48 -0.18 -8.66 -9.15
CA LEU A 48 -0.62 -7.69 -8.15
C LEU A 48 -1.05 -8.43 -6.87
N ASN A 49 -1.84 -9.49 -7.00
CA ASN A 49 -2.25 -10.31 -5.85
C ASN A 49 -1.06 -10.87 -5.05
N GLU A 50 -0.05 -11.42 -5.72
CA GLU A 50 1.17 -11.91 -5.06
C GLU A 50 1.89 -10.80 -4.28
N LYS A 51 1.99 -9.59 -4.86
CA LYS A 51 2.59 -8.45 -4.17
C LYS A 51 1.75 -7.95 -3.00
N VAL A 52 0.43 -7.95 -3.12
CA VAL A 52 -0.48 -7.60 -2.00
C VAL A 52 -0.29 -8.58 -0.84
N VAL A 53 -0.27 -9.89 -1.12
CA VAL A 53 -0.09 -10.91 -0.08
C VAL A 53 1.26 -10.74 0.62
N ALA A 54 2.33 -10.49 -0.12
CA ALA A 54 3.65 -10.24 0.47
C ALA A 54 3.61 -9.00 1.39
N TYR A 55 3.04 -7.89 0.88
CA TYR A 55 2.88 -6.65 1.64
C TYR A 55 2.07 -6.85 2.92
N GLU A 56 0.91 -7.50 2.85
CA GLU A 56 0.08 -7.74 4.03
C GLU A 56 0.76 -8.63 5.08
N THR A 57 1.67 -9.51 4.64
CA THR A 57 2.40 -10.41 5.53
C THR A 57 3.51 -9.69 6.30
N ASP A 58 4.23 -8.76 5.66
CA ASP A 58 5.47 -8.21 6.21
C ASP A 58 5.41 -6.72 6.59
N ILE A 59 4.38 -5.98 6.19
CA ILE A 59 4.29 -4.54 6.48
C ILE A 59 4.21 -4.22 7.98
N ALA A 60 3.75 -5.17 8.79
CA ALA A 60 3.69 -5.01 10.24
C ALA A 60 5.07 -4.81 10.87
N ASP A 61 6.13 -5.39 10.27
CA ASP A 61 7.50 -5.26 10.74
C ASP A 61 8.11 -3.89 10.42
N HIS A 62 7.47 -3.13 9.53
CA HIS A 62 7.89 -1.79 9.09
C HIS A 62 7.11 -0.66 9.79
N LEU A 63 6.22 -0.99 10.71
CA LEU A 63 5.49 0.00 11.49
C LEU A 63 6.42 0.71 12.46
N VAL A 64 6.38 2.05 12.48
CA VAL A 64 7.13 2.85 13.43
C VAL A 64 6.25 3.16 14.63
N ASP A 65 6.65 2.68 15.81
CA ASP A 65 6.12 3.15 17.08
C ASP A 65 6.85 4.43 17.46
N GLU A 66 6.19 5.59 17.29
CA GLU A 66 6.66 6.86 17.89
C GLU A 66 7.02 6.70 19.37
#